data_AF-A0A077PVD8-F1
#
_entry.id   AF-A0A077PVD8-F1
#
_cell.length_a   1.000
_cell.length_b   1.000
_cell.length_c   1.000
_cell.angle_alpha   90.00
_cell.angle_beta   90.00
_cell.angle_gamma   90.00
#
_symmetry.space_group_name_H-M   'P 1'
#
loop_
_entity.id
_entity.type
_entity.pdbx_description
1 polymer ?
#
loop_
_entity_poly.entity_id
_entity_poly.type
_entity_poly.pdbx_seq_one_letter_code
_entity_poly.pdbx_strand_id
1 'polypeptide(L)'
;MRAATPNTADMIHIVDACFKKGIAIRFLENGLSTEGTMGKMVIQILAAVAEAERERILERTNDGRLIAMAAGVKFGRKPHSKSVIALQFIYQKMTAEAVMNKTGISRATYYRLKKVALNPFEIDVKE
;
A
#
# COMPACT_ATOMS: atom_id res chain seq x y z
N MET A 1 15.10 12.97 23.31
CA MET A 1 14.45 13.01 21.98
C MET A 1 12.96 12.84 22.21
N ARG A 2 12.13 13.86 21.94
CA ARG A 2 10.67 13.64 21.86
C ARG A 2 10.45 12.70 20.67
N ALA A 3 9.89 11.52 20.88
CA ALA A 3 9.62 10.55 19.83
C ALA A 3 8.60 11.15 18.85
N ALA A 4 9.10 11.81 17.80
CA ALA A 4 8.31 12.56 16.84
C ALA A 4 8.37 11.93 15.44
N THR A 5 8.40 10.60 15.37
CA THR A 5 8.25 9.86 14.12
C THR A 5 6.95 9.07 14.16
N PRO A 6 6.05 9.23 13.17
CA PRO A 6 4.76 8.54 13.15
C PRO A 6 4.87 7.02 12.93
N ASN A 7 6.08 6.49 12.69
CA ASN A 7 6.33 5.10 12.37
C ASN A 7 7.53 4.56 13.16
N THR A 8 7.34 3.41 13.81
CA THR A 8 8.36 2.72 14.60
C THR A 8 9.56 2.28 13.75
N ALA A 9 9.32 1.90 12.49
CA ALA A 9 10.40 1.52 11.57
C ALA A 9 11.33 2.71 11.25
N ASP A 10 10.75 3.89 11.02
CA ASP A 10 11.53 5.10 10.72
C ASP A 10 12.39 5.52 11.92
N MET A 11 11.85 5.38 13.14
CA MET A 11 12.59 5.61 14.37
C MET A 11 13.83 4.71 14.46
N ILE A 12 13.69 3.42 14.17
CA ILE A 12 14.80 2.46 14.20
C ILE A 12 15.83 2.76 13.13
N HIS A 13 15.40 3.12 11.92
CA HIS A 13 16.32 3.53 10.85
C HIS A 13 17.16 4.75 11.25
N ILE A 14 16.55 5.74 11.91
CA ILE A 14 17.27 6.91 12.41
C ILE A 14 18.26 6.51 13.51
N VAL A 15 17.84 5.66 14.45
CA VAL A 15 18.70 5.18 15.53
C VAL A 15 19.90 4.39 15.00
N ASP A 16 19.69 3.49 14.04
CA ASP A 16 20.77 2.72 13.38
C ASP A 16 21.71 3.62 12.56
N ALA A 17 21.16 4.61 11.84
CA ALA A 17 21.97 5.57 11.09
C ALA A 17 22.83 6.45 12.01
N CYS A 18 22.31 6.87 13.16
CA CYS A 18 23.07 7.58 14.19
C CYS A 18 24.16 6.69 14.78
N PHE A 19 23.84 5.44 15.13
CA PHE A 19 24.81 4.48 15.66
C PHE A 19 25.98 4.23 14.69
N LYS A 20 25.68 4.02 13.39
CA LYS A 20 26.69 3.86 12.32
C LYS A 20 27.60 5.09 12.15
N LYS A 21 27.11 6.28 12.49
CA LYS A 21 27.88 7.53 12.50
C LYS A 21 28.66 7.76 13.80
N GLY A 22 28.61 6.82 14.75
CA GLY A 22 29.24 6.97 16.07
C GLY A 22 28.48 7.93 16.99
N ILE A 23 27.23 8.28 16.66
CA ILE A 23 26.39 9.17 17.47
C ILE A 23 25.63 8.32 18.49
N ALA A 24 25.89 8.57 19.76
CA ALA A 24 25.17 7.99 20.88
C ALA A 24 23.80 8.65 21.07
N ILE A 25 22.77 7.84 21.28
CA ILE A 25 21.42 8.27 21.62
C ILE A 25 21.12 7.82 23.04
N ARG A 26 20.72 8.78 23.87
CA ARG A 26 20.29 8.55 25.25
C ARG A 26 18.82 8.89 25.40
N PHE A 27 18.03 7.92 25.86
CA PHE A 27 16.64 8.12 26.24
C PHE A 27 16.60 8.57 27.69
N LEU A 28 16.16 9.80 27.91
CA LEU A 28 16.20 10.44 29.23
C LEU A 28 15.22 9.82 30.23
N GLU A 29 14.06 9.36 29.76
CA GLU A 29 13.00 8.80 30.63
C GLU A 29 13.31 7.36 31.05
N ASN A 30 13.88 6.56 30.15
CA ASN A 30 14.02 5.12 30.32
C ASN A 30 15.44 4.71 30.76
N GLY A 31 16.38 5.68 30.85
CA GLY A 31 17.78 5.42 31.15
C GLY A 31 18.54 4.62 30.07
N LEU A 32 17.92 4.37 28.92
CA LEU A 32 18.52 3.59 27.83
C LEU A 32 19.56 4.43 27.10
N SER A 33 20.71 3.81 26.81
CA SER A 33 21.79 4.41 26.04
C SER A 33 22.19 3.48 24.90
N THR A 34 22.43 4.03 23.71
CA THR A 34 22.99 3.29 22.57
C THR A 34 24.52 3.30 22.55
N GLU A 35 25.16 3.68 23.65
CA GLU A 35 26.62 3.64 23.81
C GLU A 35 27.14 2.22 24.08
N GLY A 36 28.28 1.89 23.46
CA GLY A 36 29.02 0.64 23.71
C GLY A 36 28.28 -0.64 23.31
N THR A 37 28.76 -1.77 23.82
CA THR A 37 28.24 -3.12 23.50
C THR A 37 26.78 -3.32 23.93
N MET A 38 26.39 -2.71 25.05
CA MET A 38 25.01 -2.72 25.54
C MET A 38 24.06 -1.97 24.60
N GLY A 39 24.51 -0.85 24.03
CA GLY A 39 23.72 -0.09 23.06
C GLY A 39 23.37 -0.87 21.80
N LYS A 40 24.31 -1.70 21.30
CA LYS A 40 24.07 -2.58 20.16
C LYS A 40 22.96 -3.61 20.44
N MET A 41 22.96 -4.19 21.64
CA MET A 41 21.92 -5.15 22.06
C MET A 41 20.54 -4.47 22.16
N VAL A 42 20.47 -3.28 22.74
CA VAL A 42 19.22 -2.50 22.85
C VAL A 42 18.65 -2.20 21.46
N ILE A 43 19.49 -1.78 20.50
CA ILE A 43 19.06 -1.52 19.13
C ILE A 43 18.50 -2.79 18.49
N GLN A 44 19.15 -3.95 18.66
CA GLN A 44 18.70 -5.22 18.09
C GLN A 44 17.36 -5.67 18.67
N ILE A 45 17.16 -5.54 19.98
CA ILE A 45 15.88 -5.88 20.63
C ILE A 45 14.77 -4.96 20.12
N LEU A 46 15.01 -3.65 20.06
CA LEU A 46 14.04 -2.69 19.56
C LEU A 46 13.68 -2.95 18.08
N ALA A 47 14.68 -3.33 17.27
CA ALA A 47 14.47 -3.73 15.88
C ALA A 47 13.57 -4.96 15.77
N ALA A 48 13.87 -6.02 16.53
CA ALA A 48 13.08 -7.25 16.53
C ALA A 48 11.63 -7.02 17.00
N VAL A 49 11.42 -6.21 18.04
CA VAL A 49 10.07 -5.88 18.54
C VAL A 49 9.28 -5.11 17.50
N ALA A 50 9.89 -4.15 16.81
CA ALA A 50 9.19 -3.39 15.79
C ALA A 50 8.87 -4.21 14.54
N GLU A 51 9.74 -5.15 14.17
CA GLU A 51 9.47 -6.11 13.10
C GLU A 51 8.27 -7.00 13.44
N ALA A 52 8.25 -7.56 14.65
CA ALA A 52 7.13 -8.37 15.13
C ALA A 52 5.81 -7.59 15.16
N GLU A 53 5.80 -6.34 15.62
CA GLU A 53 4.59 -5.52 15.63
C GLU A 53 4.11 -5.18 14.20
N ARG A 54 5.05 -4.90 13.29
CA ARG A 54 4.73 -4.67 11.88
C ARG A 54 4.10 -5.90 11.25
N GLU A 55 4.67 -7.08 11.49
CA GLU A 55 4.15 -8.34 10.98
C GLU A 55 2.74 -8.60 11.52
N ARG A 56 2.52 -8.41 12.82
CA ARG A 56 1.21 -8.53 13.45
C ARG A 56 0.15 -7.61 12.83
N ILE A 57 0.51 -6.37 12.50
CA ILE A 57 -0.42 -5.43 11.84
C ILE A 57 -0.77 -5.94 10.42
N LEU A 58 0.23 -6.45 9.69
CA LEU A 58 0.03 -6.99 8.35
C LEU A 58 -0.87 -8.22 8.35
N GLU A 59 -0.62 -9.16 9.25
CA GLU A 59 -1.45 -10.37 9.45
C GLU A 59 -2.92 -9.97 9.67
N ARG A 60 -3.18 -9.11 10.66
CA ARG A 60 -4.55 -8.65 10.97
C ARG A 60 -5.22 -7.93 9.80
N THR A 61 -4.45 -7.15 9.04
CA THR A 61 -4.97 -6.43 7.87
C THR A 61 -5.31 -7.39 6.74
N ASN A 62 -4.48 -8.42 6.53
CA ASN A 62 -4.72 -9.44 5.53
C ASN A 62 -5.93 -10.30 5.89
N ASP A 63 -6.06 -10.73 7.15
CA ASP A 63 -7.23 -11.46 7.63
C ASP A 63 -8.52 -10.65 7.40
N GLY A 64 -8.50 -9.37 7.78
CA GLY A 64 -9.62 -8.47 7.54
C GLY A 64 -9.92 -8.28 6.04
N ARG A 65 -8.89 -8.23 5.19
CA ARG A 65 -9.04 -8.16 3.74
C ARG A 65 -9.69 -9.42 3.18
N LEU A 66 -9.27 -10.61 3.60
CA LEU A 66 -9.83 -11.88 3.16
C LEU A 66 -11.30 -12.01 3.56
N ILE A 67 -11.65 -11.63 4.79
CA ILE A 67 -13.05 -11.61 5.25
C ILE A 67 -13.88 -10.65 4.40
N ALA A 68 -13.37 -9.45 4.11
CA ALA A 68 -14.07 -8.48 3.27
C ALA A 68 -14.22 -8.97 1.82
N MET A 69 -13.21 -9.62 1.25
CA MET A 69 -13.29 -10.24 -0.08
C MET A 69 -14.36 -11.34 -0.11
N ALA A 70 -14.39 -12.20 0.91
CA ALA A 70 -15.41 -13.24 1.06
C ALA A 70 -16.83 -12.66 1.23
N ALA A 71 -16.95 -11.49 1.88
CA ALA A 71 -18.20 -10.73 1.96
C ALA A 71 -18.57 -9.98 0.66
N GLY A 72 -17.77 -10.11 -0.40
CA GLY A 72 -18.04 -9.50 -1.72
C GLY A 72 -17.60 -8.05 -1.85
N VAL A 73 -16.78 -7.53 -0.92
CA VAL A 73 -16.22 -6.17 -1.03
C VAL A 73 -15.24 -6.12 -2.21
N LYS A 74 -15.56 -5.30 -3.21
CA LYS A 74 -14.67 -5.05 -4.35
C LYS A 74 -13.61 -4.02 -3.98
N PHE A 75 -12.37 -4.47 -3.89
CA PHE A 75 -11.20 -3.64 -3.64
C PHE A 75 -10.72 -2.90 -4.91
N GLY A 76 -9.86 -1.91 -4.71
CA GLY A 76 -9.24 -1.13 -5.78
C GLY A 76 -10.01 0.11 -6.19
N ARG A 77 -9.47 0.82 -7.19
CA ARG A 77 -10.05 2.07 -7.68
C ARG A 77 -11.38 1.79 -8.38
N LYS A 78 -12.45 2.45 -7.93
CA LYS A 78 -13.76 2.39 -8.60
C LYS A 78 -13.60 2.80 -10.09
N PRO A 79 -14.23 2.07 -11.04
CA PRO A 79 -14.26 2.47 -12.43
C PRO A 79 -14.83 3.87 -12.62
N HIS A 80 -14.53 4.49 -13.76
CA HIS A 80 -15.15 5.77 -14.11
C HIS A 80 -16.68 5.63 -14.13
N SER A 81 -17.43 6.61 -13.65
CA SER A 81 -18.90 6.52 -13.49
C SER A 81 -19.62 6.10 -14.77
N LYS A 82 -19.18 6.62 -15.91
CA LYS A 82 -19.72 6.30 -17.24
C LYS A 82 -19.13 5.07 -17.92
N SER A 83 -18.36 4.23 -17.21
CA SER A 83 -17.72 3.03 -17.79
C SER A 83 -18.75 2.02 -18.32
N VAL A 84 -19.89 1.87 -17.65
CA VAL A 84 -20.98 0.98 -18.09
C VAL A 84 -21.57 1.43 -19.42
N ILE A 85 -21.87 2.73 -19.53
CA ILE A 85 -22.39 3.34 -20.77
C ILE A 85 -21.35 3.24 -21.90
N ALA A 86 -20.08 3.49 -21.58
CA ALA A 86 -19.00 3.35 -22.55
C ALA A 86 -18.86 1.91 -23.07
N LEU A 87 -18.97 0.91 -22.19
CA LEU A 87 -18.97 -0.50 -22.59
C LEU A 87 -20.13 -0.81 -23.54
N GLN A 88 -21.33 -0.29 -23.26
CA GLN A 88 -22.49 -0.47 -24.13
C GLN A 88 -22.23 0.09 -25.54
N PHE A 89 -21.67 1.29 -25.65
CA PHE A 89 -21.31 1.88 -26.95
C PHE A 89 -20.18 1.13 -27.67
N ILE A 90 -19.23 0.55 -26.91
CA ILE A 90 -18.17 -0.31 -27.47
C ILE A 90 -18.79 -1.59 -28.06
N TYR A 91 -19.74 -2.24 -27.37
CA TYR A 91 -20.46 -3.41 -27.90
C TYR A 91 -21.28 -3.08 -29.15
N GLN A 92 -21.82 -1.87 -29.24
CA GLN A 92 -22.49 -1.35 -30.44
C GLN A 92 -21.51 -0.99 -31.58
N LYS A 93 -20.21 -1.28 -31.45
CA LYS A 93 -19.15 -0.99 -32.42
C LYS A 93 -19.04 0.50 -32.81
N MET A 94 -19.39 1.41 -31.90
CA MET A 94 -19.17 2.84 -32.12
C MET A 94 -17.67 3.19 -32.20
N THR A 95 -17.34 4.26 -32.92
CA THR A 95 -15.96 4.74 -33.03
C THR A 95 -15.44 5.23 -31.68
N ALA A 96 -14.13 5.10 -31.46
CA ALA A 96 -13.49 5.49 -30.20
C ALA A 96 -13.76 6.96 -29.85
N GLU A 97 -13.69 7.84 -30.85
CA GLU A 97 -13.95 9.28 -30.70
C GLU A 97 -15.39 9.58 -30.29
N ALA A 98 -16.37 8.91 -30.91
CA ALA A 98 -17.78 9.07 -30.54
C ALA A 98 -18.04 8.61 -29.10
N VAL A 99 -17.43 7.52 -28.66
CA VAL A 99 -17.57 7.03 -27.28
C VAL A 99 -16.93 8.00 -26.29
N MET A 100 -15.72 8.49 -26.58
CA MET A 100 -15.03 9.46 -25.72
C MET A 100 -15.80 10.77 -25.59
N ASN A 101 -16.31 11.32 -26.70
CA ASN A 101 -17.07 12.57 -26.68
C ASN A 101 -18.40 12.43 -25.92
N LYS A 102 -19.11 11.31 -26.08
CA LYS A 102 -20.39 11.08 -25.39
C LYS A 102 -20.23 10.75 -23.90
N THR A 103 -19.16 10.05 -23.53
CA THR A 103 -18.97 9.56 -22.15
C THR A 103 -17.96 10.35 -21.34
N GLY A 104 -17.16 11.21 -21.97
CA GLY A 104 -16.09 11.99 -21.31
C GLY A 104 -14.94 11.13 -20.77
N ILE A 105 -14.85 9.85 -21.15
CA ILE A 105 -13.74 8.98 -20.71
C ILE A 105 -12.47 9.31 -21.47
N SER A 106 -11.33 9.16 -20.80
CA SER A 106 -10.02 9.31 -21.46
C SER A 106 -9.77 8.19 -22.46
N ARG A 107 -8.90 8.46 -23.45
CA ARG A 107 -8.45 7.49 -24.45
C ARG A 107 -7.89 6.21 -23.80
N ALA A 108 -7.08 6.36 -22.75
CA ALA A 108 -6.55 5.22 -21.98
C ALA A 108 -7.66 4.37 -21.35
N THR A 109 -8.71 5.02 -20.81
CA THR A 109 -9.85 4.32 -20.23
C THR A 109 -10.65 3.57 -21.31
N TYR A 110 -10.86 4.17 -22.48
CA TYR A 110 -11.53 3.52 -23.61
C TYR A 110 -10.81 2.23 -24.02
N TYR A 111 -9.50 2.27 -24.27
CA TYR A 111 -8.76 1.08 -24.71
C TYR A 111 -8.70 0.00 -23.62
N ARG A 112 -8.61 0.39 -22.34
CA ARG A 112 -8.71 -0.57 -21.22
C ARG A 112 -10.07 -1.26 -21.21
N LEU A 113 -11.17 -0.52 -21.37
CA LEU A 113 -12.52 -1.08 -21.44
C LEU A 113 -12.72 -1.95 -22.69
N LYS A 114 -12.19 -1.54 -23.85
CA LYS A 114 -12.25 -2.32 -25.09
C LYS A 114 -11.49 -3.64 -24.96
N LYS A 115 -10.33 -3.66 -24.32
CA LYS A 115 -9.58 -4.89 -24.03
C LYS A 115 -10.40 -5.84 -23.16
N VAL A 116 -10.99 -5.31 -22.09
CA VAL A 116 -11.89 -6.08 -21.19
C VAL A 116 -13.11 -6.62 -21.94
N ALA A 117 -13.72 -5.85 -22.84
CA ALA A 117 -14.86 -6.29 -23.63
C ALA A 117 -14.51 -7.38 -24.66
N LEU A 118 -13.26 -7.41 -25.15
CA LEU A 118 -12.79 -8.41 -26.11
C LEU A 118 -12.31 -9.70 -25.44
N ASN A 119 -11.79 -9.62 -24.21
CA ASN A 119 -11.36 -10.77 -23.41
C ASN A 119 -11.97 -10.72 -21.99
N PRO A 120 -13.20 -11.23 -21.81
CA PRO A 120 -13.88 -11.23 -20.51
C PRO A 120 -13.19 -12.10 -19.44
N PHE A 121 -12.38 -13.08 -19.85
CA PHE A 121 -11.74 -14.08 -18.97
C PHE A 121 -10.35 -13.67 -18.42
N GLU A 122 -9.78 -12.53 -18.82
CA GLU A 122 -8.41 -12.13 -18.43
C GLU A 122 -8.35 -11.36 -17.09
N ILE A 123 -9.48 -11.19 -16.40
CA ILE A 123 -9.65 -10.20 -15.32
C ILE A 123 -9.35 -10.80 -13.93
N ASP A 124 -9.28 -12.13 -13.81
CA ASP A 124 -9.25 -12.82 -12.50
C ASP A 124 -7.85 -13.32 -12.04
N VAL A 125 -6.77 -12.95 -12.75
CA VAL A 125 -5.41 -13.49 -12.49
C VAL A 125 -4.43 -12.42 -12.00
N LYS A 126 -4.91 -11.38 -11.31
CA LYS A 126 -4.01 -10.44 -10.61
C LYS A 126 -4.40 -10.34 -9.15
N GLU A 127 -4.07 -11.42 -8.43
CA GLU A 127 -3.79 -11.40 -6.99
C GLU A 127 -2.64 -10.42 -6.68
#